data_AF-A0A257WDS2-F1
#
_entry.id   AF-A0A257WDS2-F1
#
_cell.length_a   1.000
_cell.length_b   1.000
_cell.length_c   1.000
_cell.angle_alpha   90.00
_cell.angle_beta   90.00
_cell.angle_gamma   90.00
#
_symmetry.space_group_name_H-M   'P 1'
#
loop_
_entity.id
_entity.type
_entity.pdbx_description
1 polymer ?
#
loop_
_entity_poly.entity_id
_entity_poly.type
_entity_poly.pdbx_seq_one_letter_code
_entity_poly.pdbx_strand_id
1 'polypeptide(L)' 'GPPVWGPRSYNQGAGLANPLKLGAWLKVAMPLDDAHLTEQDALDVAAFIDSQARPAFRLEDHLPNKEQLGEYNAAEPKPE' A
#
# COMPACT_ATOMS: atom_id res chain seq x y z
N GLY A 1 9.50 7.21 12.81
CA GLY A 1 8.83 6.24 11.90
C GLY A 1 8.57 6.88 10.55
N PRO A 2 8.20 6.09 9.52
CA PRO A 2 7.79 6.62 8.22
C PRO A 2 6.48 7.42 8.34
N PRO A 3 6.24 8.41 7.46
CA PRO A 3 4.96 9.12 7.43
C PRO A 3 3.85 8.17 6.98
N VAL A 4 2.71 8.19 7.67
CA VAL A 4 1.54 7.35 7.35
C VAL A 4 0.46 8.07 6.55
N TRP A 5 0.52 9.41 6.49
CA TRP A 5 -0.27 10.27 5.59
C TRP A 5 0.52 11.52 5.17
N GLY A 6 -0.08 12.38 4.35
CA GLY A 6 0.52 13.60 3.84
C GLY A 6 1.37 13.39 2.57
N PRO A 7 1.97 14.47 2.05
CA PRO A 7 2.56 14.49 0.69
C PRO A 7 3.79 13.59 0.51
N ARG A 8 4.36 13.07 1.61
CA ARG A 8 5.52 12.17 1.61
C ARG A 8 5.17 10.74 2.03
N SER A 9 3.89 10.43 2.23
CA SER A 9 3.39 9.08 2.49
C SER A 9 3.09 8.33 1.19
N TYR A 10 2.66 7.08 1.31
CA TYR A 10 2.15 6.29 0.20
C TYR A 10 0.90 6.93 -0.44
N ASN A 11 0.77 6.74 -1.75
CA ASN A 11 -0.34 7.27 -2.54
C ASN A 11 -1.61 6.41 -2.43
N GLN A 12 -2.71 6.89 -2.99
CA GLN A 12 -4.02 6.22 -2.98
C GLN A 12 -4.05 4.88 -3.74
N GLY A 13 -3.07 4.61 -4.61
CA GLY A 13 -2.96 3.35 -5.37
C GLY A 13 -2.14 2.29 -4.64
N ALA A 14 -1.49 2.63 -3.52
CA ALA A 14 -0.74 1.68 -2.72
C ALA A 14 -1.68 0.68 -2.03
N GLY A 15 -1.23 -0.57 -1.88
CA GLY A 15 -2.01 -1.60 -1.20
C GLY A 15 -2.37 -1.25 0.25
N LEU A 16 -1.58 -0.41 0.91
CA LEU A 16 -1.83 0.08 2.27
C LEU A 16 -2.84 1.24 2.34
N ALA A 17 -3.24 1.85 1.22
CA ALA A 17 -4.33 2.82 1.19
C ALA A 17 -5.72 2.14 1.18
N ASN A 18 -5.78 0.89 1.65
CA ASN A 18 -6.99 0.13 1.87
C ASN A 18 -7.08 -0.18 3.37
N PRO A 19 -8.10 0.35 4.09
CA PRO A 19 -8.19 0.19 5.53
C PRO A 19 -8.18 -1.25 6.03
N LEU A 20 -8.72 -2.20 5.25
CA LEU A 20 -8.71 -3.62 5.62
C LEU A 20 -7.30 -4.21 5.57
N LYS A 21 -6.55 -3.87 4.52
CA LYS A 21 -5.16 -4.34 4.37
C LYS A 21 -4.24 -3.67 5.38
N LEU A 22 -4.42 -2.37 5.61
CA LEU A 22 -3.68 -1.63 6.62
C LEU A 22 -3.98 -2.17 8.02
N GLY A 23 -5.25 -2.37 8.37
CA GLY A 23 -5.66 -2.92 9.67
C GLY A 23 -5.08 -4.31 9.91
N ALA A 24 -5.12 -5.20 8.91
CA ALA A 24 -4.48 -6.52 9.00
C ALA A 24 -2.97 -6.43 9.28
N TRP A 25 -2.27 -5.49 8.65
CA TRP A 25 -0.85 -5.26 8.90
C TRP A 25 -0.59 -4.65 10.28
N LEU A 26 -1.38 -3.65 10.69
CA LEU A 26 -1.27 -3.02 12.01
C LEU A 26 -1.46 -4.05 13.13
N LYS A 27 -2.45 -4.94 13.01
CA LYS A 27 -2.72 -5.99 14.01
C LYS A 27 -1.50 -6.89 14.31
N VAL A 28 -0.65 -7.16 13.31
CA VAL A 28 0.47 -8.10 13.44
C VAL A 28 1.83 -7.43 13.56
N ALA A 29 1.94 -6.15 13.17
CA ALA A 29 3.21 -5.44 13.10
C ALA A 29 3.28 -4.19 13.98
N MET A 30 2.15 -3.74 14.55
CA MET A 30 2.07 -2.51 15.33
C MET A 30 1.31 -2.68 16.66
N PRO A 31 1.71 -1.93 17.72
CA PRO A 31 2.96 -1.17 17.81
C PRO A 31 4.23 -2.02 17.63
N LEU A 32 5.30 -1.38 17.18
CA LEU A 32 6.58 -2.05 16.97
C LEU A 32 7.04 -2.71 18.29
N ASP A 33 7.53 -3.94 18.20
CA ASP A 33 7.97 -4.79 19.31
C ASP A 33 6.87 -5.26 20.27
N ASP A 34 5.62 -4.81 20.11
CA ASP A 34 4.48 -5.21 20.94
C ASP A 34 3.16 -5.11 20.16
N ALA A 35 2.94 -6.05 19.23
CA ALA A 35 1.71 -6.10 18.43
C ALA A 35 0.53 -6.66 19.27
N HIS A 36 -0.12 -5.78 20.02
CA HIS A 36 -1.16 -6.12 21.00
C HIS A 36 -2.56 -5.61 20.62
N LEU A 37 -2.72 -4.97 19.46
CA LEU A 37 -4.00 -4.40 19.04
C LEU A 37 -5.05 -5.49 18.81
N THR A 38 -6.28 -5.23 19.24
CA THR A 38 -7.40 -6.05 18.79
C THR A 38 -7.67 -5.81 17.31
N GLU A 39 -8.43 -6.70 16.69
CA GLU A 39 -8.81 -6.53 15.28
C GLU A 39 -9.62 -5.26 15.05
N GLN A 40 -10.51 -4.93 15.99
CA GLN A 40 -11.32 -3.72 15.92
C GLN A 40 -10.46 -2.46 16.05
N ASP A 41 -9.55 -2.43 17.04
CA ASP A 41 -8.64 -1.28 17.22
C ASP A 41 -7.76 -1.07 15.98
N ALA A 42 -7.23 -2.15 15.40
CA ALA A 42 -6.39 -2.07 14.22
C ALA A 42 -7.16 -1.53 13.01
N LEU A 43 -8.42 -1.92 12.83
CA LEU A 43 -9.28 -1.41 11.76
C LEU A 43 -9.67 0.04 11.98
N ASP A 44 -9.99 0.44 13.21
CA ASP A 44 -10.36 1.81 13.54
C ASP A 44 -9.18 2.77 13.33
N VAL A 45 -7.98 2.37 13.75
CA VAL A 45 -6.74 3.12 13.49
C VAL A 45 -6.45 3.18 11.99
N ALA A 46 -6.60 2.08 11.26
CA ALA A 46 -6.41 2.06 9.82
C ALA A 46 -7.37 3.01 9.08
N ALA A 47 -8.66 2.96 9.42
CA ALA A 47 -9.67 3.85 8.86
C ALA A 47 -9.35 5.32 9.16
N PHE A 48 -8.91 5.62 10.39
CA PHE A 48 -8.48 6.96 10.75
C PHE A 48 -7.27 7.43 9.90
N ILE A 49 -6.25 6.59 9.74
CA ILE A 49 -5.05 6.90 8.93
C ILE A 49 -5.43 7.12 7.46
N ASP A 50 -6.25 6.26 6.88
CA ASP A 50 -6.62 6.33 5.46
C ASP A 50 -7.63 7.43 5.15
N SER A 51 -8.33 7.98 6.15
CA SER A 51 -9.17 9.17 6.00
C SER A 51 -8.38 10.48 5.77
N GLN A 52 -7.07 10.48 6.04
CA GLN A 52 -6.21 11.66 5.90
C GLN A 52 -5.78 11.88 4.43
N ALA A 53 -5.51 13.13 4.09
CA ALA A 53 -5.05 13.51 2.75
C ALA A 53 -3.69 12.87 2.40
N ARG A 54 -3.57 12.37 1.17
CA ARG A 54 -2.36 11.71 0.62
C ARG A 54 -2.27 11.90 -0.90
N PRO A 55 -1.12 11.64 -1.54
CA PRO A 55 -0.97 11.79 -2.98
C PRO A 55 -1.95 10.90 -3.76
N ALA A 56 -2.56 11.43 -4.82
CA ALA A 56 -3.38 10.64 -5.73
C ALA A 56 -2.50 9.70 -6.56
N PHE A 57 -3.03 8.53 -6.92
CA PHE A 57 -2.41 7.66 -7.91
C PHE A 57 -2.86 8.08 -9.30
N ARG A 58 -1.91 8.26 -10.22
CA ARG A 58 -2.17 8.59 -11.62
C ARG A 58 -1.57 7.48 -12.46
N LEU A 59 -2.41 6.78 -13.22
CA LEU A 59 -1.95 5.63 -13.99
C LEU A 59 -0.94 6.05 -15.06
N GLU A 60 -1.13 7.23 -15.64
CA GLU A 60 -0.31 7.79 -16.70
C GLU A 60 1.17 7.94 -16.29
N ASP A 61 1.42 8.24 -15.02
CA ASP A 61 2.77 8.40 -14.46
C ASP A 61 3.54 7.06 -14.37
N HIS A 62 2.84 5.93 -14.52
CA HIS A 62 3.38 4.58 -14.35
C HIS A 62 3.29 3.72 -15.62
N LEU A 63 2.73 4.25 -16.71
CA LEU A 63 2.69 3.55 -17.99
C LEU A 63 4.07 3.55 -18.64
N PRO A 64 4.47 2.46 -19.32
CA PRO A 64 5.66 2.46 -20.16
C PRO A 64 5.48 3.44 -21.33
N ASN A 65 6.60 3.87 -21.91
CA ASN A 65 6.56 4.66 -23.15
C ASN A 65 5.83 3.87 -24.24
N LYS A 66 5.17 4.58 -25.16
CA LYS A 66 4.35 3.95 -26.19
C LYS A 66 5.12 2.95 -27.06
N GLU A 67 6.42 3.19 -27.26
CA GLU A 67 7.31 2.29 -28.00
C GLU A 67 7.58 0.96 -27.27
N GLN A 68 7.39 0.92 -25.95
CA GLN A 68 7.65 -0.25 -25.09
C GLN A 68 6.36 -0.99 -24.71
N LEU A 69 5.20 -0.54 -25.20
CA LEU A 69 3.93 -1.23 -25.00
C LEU A 69 3.97 -2.61 -25.69
N GLY A 70 3.91 -3.68 -24.89
CA GLY A 70 3.95 -5.07 -25.38
C GLY A 70 5.25 -5.81 -25.04
N GLU A 71 6.24 -5.14 -24.46
CA GLU A 71 7.39 -5.81 -23.85
C GLU A 71 7.01 -6.32 -22.46
N TYR A 72 6.85 -7.65 -22.33
CA TYR A 72 6.54 -8.30 -21.07
C TYR A 72 7.80 -8.91 -20.46
N ASN A 73 8.12 -8.52 -19.21
CA ASN A 73 9.24 -9.11 -18.44
C ASN A 73 8.91 -10.50 -17.87
N ALA A 74 7.92 -11.20 -18.43
CA ALA A 74 7.65 -12.57 -18.05
C ALA A 74 8.80 -13.42 -18.59
N ALA A 75 9.65 -13.94 -17.71
CA ALA A 75 10.62 -14.96 -18.09
C ALA A 75 9.84 -16.12 -18.72
N GLU A 76 10.31 -16.63 -19.86
CA GLU A 76 9.75 -17.85 -20.45
C GLU A 76 9.71 -18.95 -19.37
N PRO A 77 8.61 -19.72 -19.27
CA PRO A 77 8.53 -20.79 -18.30
C PRO A 77 9.72 -21.74 -18.51
N LYS A 78 10.47 -21.99 -17.43
CA LYS A 78 11.61 -22.89 -17.44
C LYS A 78 11.13 -24.27 -17.90
N PRO A 79 11.75 -24.92 -18.90
CA PRO A 79 11.41 -26.30 -19.23
C PRO A 79 11.71 -27.19 -18.01
N GLU A 80 10.80 -28.14 -17.75
CA GLU A 80 10.82 -29.07 -16.61
C GLU A 80 12.11 -29.91 -16.51
#